data_AF-Q9XS64-F1
#
_entry.id   AF-Q9XS64-F1
#
_cell.length_a   1.000
_cell.length_b   1.000
_cell.length_c   1.000
_cell.angle_alpha   90.00
_cell.angle_beta   90.00
_cell.angle_gamma   90.00
#
_symmetry.space_group_name_H-M   'P 1'
#
loop_
_entity.id
_entity.type
_entity.pdbx_description
1 polymer ?
#
loop_
_entity_poly.entity_id
_entity_poly.type
_entity_poly.pdbx_seq_one_letter_code
_entity_poly.pdbx_strand_id
1 'polypeptide(L)' 'SSLRMASSSGSKAEFIVGGKYKLVRKIRSGSFGDMYLAINITNGEEVAVKLESQKAR' A
#
# COMPACT_ATOMS: atom_id res chain seq x y z
N SER A 1 5.95 31.78 4.86
CA SER A 1 6.55 30.63 5.58
C SER A 1 6.05 29.34 4.93
N SER A 2 6.84 28.79 3.99
CA SER A 2 6.50 27.55 3.29
C SER A 2 7.00 26.36 4.13
N LEU A 3 6.09 25.58 4.71
CA LEU A 3 6.46 24.35 5.42
C LEU A 3 6.75 23.26 4.38
N ARG A 4 8.02 23.07 4.07
CA ARG A 4 8.50 21.97 3.25
C ARG A 4 8.46 20.71 4.11
N MET A 5 7.43 19.88 3.96
CA MET A 5 7.30 18.62 4.69
C MET A 5 8.47 17.69 4.29
N ALA A 6 9.29 17.34 5.27
CA ALA A 6 10.39 16.40 5.12
C ALA A 6 9.83 15.02 4.73
N SER A 7 10.31 14.48 3.61
CA SER A 7 10.09 13.08 3.24
C SER A 7 10.82 12.22 4.26
N SER A 8 10.06 11.61 5.19
CA SER A 8 10.60 10.67 6.15
C SER A 8 11.12 9.45 5.38
N SER A 9 12.42 9.45 5.10
CA SER A 9 13.17 8.32 4.57
C SER A 9 13.33 7.25 5.67
N GLY A 10 12.22 6.72 6.17
CA GLY A 10 12.22 5.45 6.86
C GLY A 10 12.46 4.37 5.81
N SER A 11 13.35 3.42 6.10
CA SER A 11 13.58 2.20 5.31
C SER A 11 12.25 1.75 4.73
N LYS A 12 12.08 1.87 3.41
CA LYS A 12 10.79 1.71 2.73
C LYS A 12 10.45 0.23 2.79
N ALA A 13 9.90 -0.21 3.92
CA ALA A 13 9.50 -1.58 4.14
C ALA A 13 8.61 -1.96 2.97
N GLU A 14 9.08 -2.89 2.15
CA GLU A 14 8.33 -3.34 1.00
C GLU A 14 7.18 -4.18 1.54
N PHE A 15 5.98 -3.62 1.54
CA PHE A 15 4.78 -4.33 1.93
C PHE A 15 4.40 -5.28 0.79
N ILE A 16 4.84 -6.53 0.88
CA ILE A 16 4.48 -7.59 -0.06
C ILE A 16 3.35 -8.42 0.55
N VAL A 17 2.24 -8.55 -0.18
CA VAL A 17 1.09 -9.36 0.23
C VAL A 17 0.96 -10.61 -0.64
N GLY A 18 0.61 -11.73 -0.01
CA GLY A 18 0.50 -13.03 -0.68
C GLY A 18 1.77 -13.49 -1.41
N GLY A 19 2.94 -12.94 -1.06
CA GLY A 19 4.21 -13.21 -1.73
C GLY A 19 4.28 -12.78 -3.20
N LYS A 20 3.28 -12.04 -3.73
CA LYS A 20 3.14 -11.74 -5.16
C LYS A 20 2.93 -10.26 -5.47
N TYR A 21 2.32 -9.50 -4.56
CA TYR A 21 1.95 -8.12 -4.85
C TYR A 21 2.67 -7.16 -3.92
N LYS A 22 3.51 -6.29 -4.50
CA LYS A 22 4.22 -5.23 -3.77
C LYS A 22 3.36 -3.98 -3.74
N LEU A 23 2.92 -3.56 -2.56
CA LEU A 23 2.13 -2.34 -2.39
C LEU A 23 3.01 -1.11 -2.64
N VAL A 24 2.53 -0.21 -3.50
CA VAL A 24 3.25 1.00 -3.92
C VAL A 24 2.78 2.20 -3.09
N ARG A 25 1.47 2.44 -3.08
CA ARG A 25 0.85 3.55 -2.38
C ARG A 25 -0.61 3.25 -2.09
N LYS A 26 -1.12 3.83 -1.02
CA LYS A 26 -2.56 3.85 -0.73
C LYS A 26 -3.26 4.76 -1.74
N ILE A 27 -4.37 4.29 -2.30
CA ILE A 27 -5.19 5.04 -3.27
C ILE A 27 -6.51 5.50 -2.65
N ARG A 28 -7.13 4.70 -1.79
CA ARG A 28 -8.36 5.06 -1.04
C ARG A 28 -8.37 4.43 0.34
N SER A 29 -9.10 5.05 1.25
CA SER A 29 -9.42 4.55 2.58
C SER A 29 -10.92 4.66 2.80
N GLY A 30 -11.53 3.65 3.41
CA GLY A 30 -12.94 3.70 3.79
C GLY A 30 -13.24 2.74 4.93
N SER A 31 -14.48 2.75 5.41
CA SER A 31 -14.91 1.88 6.51
C SER A 31 -14.79 0.38 6.18
N PHE A 32 -14.77 0.02 4.90
CA PHE A 32 -14.64 -1.35 4.39
C PHE A 32 -13.18 -1.75 4.09
N GLY A 33 -12.22 -0.98 4.60
CA GLY A 33 -10.80 -1.23 4.41
C GLY A 33 -10.11 -0.22 3.48
N ASP A 34 -8.87 -0.56 3.18
CA ASP A 34 -7.94 0.30 2.45
C ASP A 34 -7.63 -0.26 1.07
N MET A 35 -7.61 0.58 0.06
CA MET A 35 -7.23 0.21 -1.30
C MET A 35 -5.83 0.75 -1.61
N TYR A 36 -4.99 -0.09 -2.19
CA TYR A 36 -3.62 0.21 -2.57
C TYR A 36 -3.42 -0.05 -4.06
N LEU A 37 -2.60 0.77 -4.70
CA LEU A 37 -1.94 0.41 -5.96
C LEU A 37 -0.80 -0.56 -5.61
N ALA A 38 -0.74 -1.70 -6.29
CA ALA A 38 0.30 -2.69 -6.13
C ALA A 38 0.87 -3.11 -7.49
N ILE A 39 2.09 -3.62 -7.48
CA ILE A 39 2.72 -4.23 -8.66
C ILE A 39 2.80 -5.74 -8.42
N ASN A 40 2.33 -6.53 -9.38
CA ASN A 40 2.59 -7.96 -9.41
C ASN A 40 4.08 -8.19 -9.70
N ILE A 41 4.80 -8.77 -8.74
CA ILE A 41 6.27 -8.90 -8.82
C ILE A 41 6.71 -9.90 -9.90
N THR A 42 5.80 -10.77 -10.37
CA THR A 42 6.12 -11.77 -11.39
C THR A 42 6.13 -11.18 -12.79
N ASN A 43 5.24 -10.24 -13.10
CA ASN A 43 5.03 -9.73 -14.46
C ASN A 43 5.03 -8.20 -14.58
N GLY A 44 5.12 -7.47 -13.46
CA GLY A 44 5.17 -6.00 -13.46
C GLY A 44 3.81 -5.31 -13.61
N GLU A 45 2.70 -6.04 -13.62
CA GLU A 45 1.37 -5.45 -13.81
C GLU A 45 0.92 -4.61 -12.61
N GLU A 46 0.36 -3.43 -12.90
CA GLU A 46 -0.30 -2.56 -11.93
C GLU A 46 -1.70 -3.09 -11.59
N VAL A 47 -1.96 -3.34 -10.32
CA VAL A 47 -3.24 -3.87 -9.82
C VAL A 47 -3.72 -3.10 -8.58
N ALA A 48 -5.04 -3.07 -8.38
CA ALA A 48 -5.62 -2.54 -7.15
C ALA A 48 -5.83 -3.66 -6.12
N VAL A 49 -5.26 -3.51 -4.93
CA VAL A 49 -5.39 -4.45 -3.80
C VAL A 49 -6.24 -3.81 -2.72
N LYS A 50 -7.34 -4.45 -2.33
CA LYS A 50 -8.13 -4.06 -1.14
C LYS A 50 -7.65 -4.87 0.08
N LEU A 51 -7.30 -4.18 1.16
CA LEU A 51 -6.95 -4.76 2.46
C LEU A 51 -8.09 -4.52 3.43
N GLU A 52 -8.61 -5.59 4.01
CA GLU A 52 -9.67 -5.57 5.02
C GLU A 52 -9.08 -5.95 6.37
N SER A 53 -9.47 -5.23 7.43
CA SER A 53 -9.05 -5.58 8.78
C SER A 53 -9.76 -6.86 9.21
N GLN A 54 -9.03 -7.96 9.37
CA GLN A 54 -9.54 -9.19 9.97
C GLN A 54 -9.63 -9.10 11.51
N LYS A 55 -10.07 -7.96 12.06
CA LYS A 55 -10.31 -7.87 13.50
C LYS A 55 -11.60 -8.65 13.80
N ALA A 56 -11.47 -9.98 13.86
CA ALA A 56 -12.44 -10.85 14.48
C ALA A 56 -12.48 -10.52 15.97
N ARG A 57 -13.69 -10.40 16.51
CA ARG A 57 -13.95 -10.20 17.94
C ARG A 57 -13.51 -11.40 18.75
#